data_AF-A0A1H5CJR6-F1
#
_entry.id   AF-A0A1H5CJR6-F1
#
_cell.length_a   1.000
_cell.length_b   1.000
_cell.length_c   1.000
_cell.angle_alpha   90.00
_cell.angle_beta   90.00
_cell.angle_gamma   90.00
#
_symmetry.space_group_name_H-M   'P 1'
#
loop_
_entity.id
_entity.type
_entity.pdbx_description
1 polymer ?
#
loop_
_entity_poly.entity_id
_entity_poly.type
_entity_poly.pdbx_seq_one_letter_code
_entity_poly.pdbx_strand_id
1 'polypeptide(L)'
;MLSTNQSIQENKYFSKLIYSKSYYSTSFSDNISFSLYEKFKNWIVGEFDLFFKEENHNSLNIYFPNGIITIEIKNNTKISIIVKNKNSKKCKNMMQKVLKLYLFSLPKIT
;
A
#
# COMPACT_ATOMS: atom_id res chain seq x y z
N MET A 1 -16.50 -2.47 -21.47
CA MET A 1 -15.16 -2.94 -21.86
C MET A 1 -14.01 -2.20 -21.12
N LEU A 2 -14.18 -1.85 -19.83
CA LEU A 2 -13.14 -1.19 -19.00
C LEU A 2 -12.40 -2.16 -18.05
N SER A 3 -12.92 -3.38 -17.88
CA SER A 3 -12.49 -4.34 -16.86
C SER A 3 -11.15 -5.04 -17.17
N THR A 4 -10.80 -5.19 -18.45
CA THR A 4 -9.59 -5.91 -18.88
C THR A 4 -8.31 -5.10 -18.63
N ASN A 5 -8.31 -3.79 -18.87
CA ASN A 5 -7.13 -2.96 -18.62
C ASN A 5 -6.83 -2.79 -17.13
N GLN A 6 -7.88 -2.73 -16.31
CA GLN A 6 -7.76 -2.61 -14.85
C GLN A 6 -7.22 -3.90 -14.23
N SER A 7 -7.68 -5.08 -14.68
CA SER A 7 -7.16 -6.36 -14.23
C SER A 7 -5.72 -6.63 -14.68
N ILE A 8 -5.32 -6.17 -15.88
CA ILE A 8 -3.94 -6.25 -16.36
C ILE A 8 -3.00 -5.40 -15.49
N GLN A 9 -3.40 -4.18 -15.13
CA GLN A 9 -2.61 -3.36 -14.19
C GLN A 9 -2.53 -4.02 -12.81
N GLU A 10 -3.65 -4.44 -12.22
CA GLU A 10 -3.64 -5.11 -10.91
C GLU A 10 -2.68 -6.31 -10.88
N ASN A 11 -2.69 -7.15 -11.93
CA ASN A 11 -1.79 -8.29 -12.04
C ASN A 11 -0.31 -7.90 -12.10
N LYS A 12 0.03 -6.80 -12.80
CA LYS A 12 1.39 -6.26 -12.86
C LYS A 12 1.91 -5.80 -11.49
N TYR A 13 1.05 -5.27 -10.64
CA TYR A 13 1.46 -4.81 -9.30
C TYR A 13 1.45 -5.93 -8.27
N PHE A 14 0.48 -6.86 -8.36
CA PHE A 14 0.43 -8.02 -7.48
C PHE A 14 1.60 -9.00 -7.72
N SER A 15 2.14 -9.08 -8.93
CA SER A 15 3.33 -9.89 -9.19
C SER A 15 4.61 -9.34 -8.53
N LYS A 16 4.64 -8.05 -8.16
CA LYS A 16 5.75 -7.42 -7.43
C LYS A 16 5.71 -7.67 -5.91
N LEU A 17 4.69 -8.36 -5.39
CA LEU A 17 4.55 -8.60 -3.96
C LEU A 17 5.55 -9.64 -3.45
N ILE A 18 6.26 -9.30 -2.38
CA ILE A 18 7.17 -10.23 -1.69
C ILE A 18 6.52 -10.66 -0.38
N TYR A 19 6.25 -11.96 -0.22
CA TYR A 19 5.75 -12.52 1.04
C TYR A 19 6.88 -13.19 1.82
N SER A 20 7.04 -12.82 3.08
CA SER A 20 7.91 -13.53 4.01
C SER A 20 7.08 -14.23 5.08
N LYS A 21 7.15 -15.56 5.09
CA LYS A 21 6.49 -16.40 6.09
C LYS A 21 7.08 -16.20 7.49
N SER A 22 8.39 -15.97 7.59
CA SER A 22 9.07 -15.74 8.87
C SER A 22 8.63 -14.45 9.57
N TYR A 23 8.18 -13.45 8.81
CA TYR A 23 7.78 -12.15 9.33
C TYR A 23 6.27 -11.87 9.21
N TYR A 24 5.51 -12.84 8.70
CA TYR A 24 4.10 -12.69 8.33
C TYR A 24 3.82 -11.34 7.63
N SER A 25 4.67 -11.03 6.64
CA SER A 25 4.72 -9.71 6.02
C SER A 25 4.62 -9.81 4.52
N THR A 26 3.88 -8.87 3.93
CA THR A 26 3.91 -8.62 2.49
C THR A 26 4.48 -7.23 2.25
N SER A 27 5.38 -7.08 1.30
CA SER A 27 5.95 -5.78 0.93
C SER A 27 5.81 -5.50 -0.56
N PHE A 28 5.75 -4.20 -0.85
CA PHE A 28 5.71 -3.61 -2.18
C PHE A 28 6.62 -2.39 -2.21
N SER A 29 7.27 -2.14 -3.34
CA SER A 29 8.03 -0.92 -3.56
C SER A 29 7.93 -0.48 -5.01
N ASP A 30 7.89 0.84 -5.22
CA ASP A 30 7.78 1.42 -6.55
C ASP A 30 8.42 2.81 -6.58
N ASN A 31 8.71 3.30 -7.77
CA ASN A 31 9.14 4.68 -7.96
C ASN A 31 7.90 5.57 -8.15
N ILE A 32 7.81 6.67 -7.41
CA ILE A 32 6.66 7.57 -7.40
C ILE A 32 7.11 9.00 -7.10
N SER A 33 6.40 10.00 -7.63
CA SER A 33 6.63 11.39 -7.23
C SER A 33 6.12 11.64 -5.80
N PHE A 34 6.75 12.59 -5.10
CA PHE A 34 6.30 13.03 -3.78
C PHE A 34 4.82 13.48 -3.78
N SER A 35 4.37 14.15 -4.84
CA SER A 35 2.97 14.59 -4.97
C SER A 35 1.96 13.42 -5.02
N LEU A 36 2.30 12.34 -5.73
CA LEU A 36 1.45 11.16 -5.79
C LEU A 36 1.50 10.37 -4.48
N TYR A 37 2.64 10.36 -3.80
CA TYR A 37 2.76 9.82 -2.44
C TYR A 37 1.83 10.55 -1.46
N GLU A 38 1.85 11.88 -1.42
CA GLU A 38 0.96 12.66 -0.54
C GLU A 38 -0.51 12.41 -0.87
N LYS A 39 -0.87 12.35 -2.16
CA LYS A 39 -2.23 11.99 -2.59
C LYS A 39 -2.61 10.59 -2.10
N PHE A 40 -1.73 9.60 -2.27
CA PHE A 40 -1.95 8.23 -1.80
C PHE A 40 -2.09 8.17 -0.27
N LYS A 41 -1.24 8.90 0.46
CA LYS A 41 -1.29 9.03 1.93
C LYS A 41 -2.67 9.53 2.37
N ASN A 42 -3.21 10.56 1.71
CA ASN A 42 -4.54 11.09 2.02
C ASN A 42 -5.65 10.06 1.79
N TRP A 43 -5.62 9.30 0.70
CA TRP A 43 -6.57 8.20 0.47
C TRP A 43 -6.51 7.15 1.57
N ILE A 44 -5.30 6.79 1.98
CA ILE A 44 -5.06 5.80 3.03
C ILE A 44 -5.59 6.29 4.39
N VAL A 45 -5.30 7.55 4.76
CA VAL A 45 -5.77 8.13 6.02
C VAL A 45 -7.30 8.16 6.06
N GLY A 46 -7.95 8.47 4.94
CA GLY A 46 -9.41 8.45 4.82
C GLY A 46 -10.01 7.05 4.94
N GLU A 47 -9.42 6.04 4.30
CA GLU A 47 -9.93 4.65 4.38
C GLU A 47 -9.78 4.04 5.79
N PHE A 48 -8.77 4.49 6.54
CA PHE A 48 -8.39 3.94 7.83
C PHE A 48 -8.51 4.99 8.95
N ASP A 49 -9.55 5.82 8.86
CA ASP A 49 -9.85 6.92 9.78
C ASP A 49 -10.01 6.46 11.24
N LEU A 50 -10.68 5.32 11.47
CA LEU A 50 -10.91 4.73 12.78
C LEU A 50 -9.69 4.00 13.38
N PHE A 51 -8.65 3.75 12.58
CA PHE A 51 -7.44 3.09 13.07
C PHE A 51 -6.47 4.07 13.70
N PHE A 52 -5.72 3.59 14.70
CA PHE A 52 -4.64 4.38 15.30
C PHE A 52 -3.53 4.58 14.27
N LYS A 53 -3.07 5.83 14.15
CA LYS A 53 -2.10 6.27 13.16
C LYS A 53 -0.94 6.96 13.85
N GLU A 54 0.26 6.69 13.39
CA GLU A 54 1.49 7.36 13.82
C GLU A 54 2.22 7.85 12.57
N GLU A 55 2.42 9.16 12.48
CA GLU A 55 3.17 9.80 11.41
C GLU A 55 4.55 10.22 11.91
N ASN A 56 5.59 9.76 11.22
CA ASN A 56 6.95 10.29 11.31
C ASN A 56 7.29 11.00 10.00
N HIS A 57 8.38 11.78 10.00
CA HIS A 57 8.79 12.62 8.86
C HIS A 57 8.61 12.00 7.46
N ASN A 58 8.96 10.72 7.30
CA ASN A 58 8.91 10.03 6.00
C ASN A 58 8.08 8.73 6.03
N SER A 59 7.29 8.49 7.08
CA SER A 59 6.56 7.24 7.23
C SER A 59 5.21 7.41 7.93
N LEU A 60 4.19 6.74 7.41
CA LEU A 60 2.88 6.59 8.04
C LEU A 60 2.72 5.13 8.50
N ASN A 61 2.48 4.95 9.80
CA ASN A 61 2.15 3.68 10.41
C ASN A 61 0.66 3.66 10.78
N ILE A 62 -0.05 2.59 10.42
CA ILE A 62 -1.48 2.39 10.69
C ILE A 62 -1.66 1.05 11.39
N TYR A 63 -2.15 1.11 12.60
CA TYR A 63 -2.31 -0.05 13.47
C TYR A 63 -3.74 -0.57 13.37
N PHE A 64 -3.86 -1.86 13.06
CA PHE A 64 -5.13 -2.56 12.95
C PHE A 64 -5.05 -3.90 13.73
N PRO A 65 -6.17 -4.59 13.98
CA PRO A 65 -6.14 -5.80 14.79
C PRO A 65 -5.11 -6.84 14.31
N ASN A 66 -4.12 -7.11 15.16
CA ASN A 66 -3.02 -8.04 14.94
C ASN A 66 -2.08 -7.69 13.78
N GLY A 67 -2.03 -6.43 13.35
CA GLY A 67 -1.18 -6.02 12.24
C GLY A 67 -0.88 -4.53 12.18
N ILE A 68 0.01 -4.21 11.25
CA ILE A 68 0.45 -2.84 10.96
C ILE A 68 0.62 -2.68 9.45
N ILE A 69 0.20 -1.52 8.95
CA ILE A 69 0.51 -1.03 7.61
C ILE A 69 1.57 0.06 7.81
N THR A 70 2.69 -0.07 7.11
CA THR A 70 3.77 0.92 7.11
C THR A 70 3.96 1.41 5.69
N ILE A 71 3.86 2.72 5.50
CA ILE A 71 4.01 3.40 4.21
C ILE A 71 5.16 4.39 4.36
N GLU A 72 6.27 4.12 3.68
CA GLU A 72 7.49 4.94 3.74
C GLU A 72 7.77 5.57 2.37
N ILE A 73 8.30 6.79 2.38
CA ILE A 73 8.92 7.41 1.21
C ILE A 73 10.42 7.62 1.44
N LYS A 74 11.24 7.15 0.48
CA LYS A 74 12.69 7.31 0.49
C LYS A 74 13.10 8.26 -0.64
N ASN A 75 13.97 9.22 -0.31
CA ASN A 75 14.52 10.21 -1.24
C ASN A 75 13.45 10.91 -2.10
N ASN A 76 12.23 11.10 -1.57
CA ASN A 76 11.08 11.70 -2.26
C ASN A 76 10.70 11.07 -3.62
N THR A 77 11.19 9.86 -3.90
CA THR A 77 11.13 9.24 -5.24
C THR A 77 10.79 7.75 -5.21
N LYS A 78 10.87 7.11 -4.04
CA LYS A 78 10.59 5.68 -3.89
C LYS A 78 9.65 5.43 -2.71
N ILE A 79 8.51 4.80 -2.98
CA ILE A 79 7.58 4.37 -1.94
C ILE A 79 7.86 2.93 -1.55
N SER A 80 7.72 2.62 -0.26
CA SER A 80 7.65 1.26 0.26
C SER A 80 6.37 1.09 1.08
N ILE A 81 5.61 0.05 0.76
CA ILE A 81 4.40 -0.34 1.48
C ILE A 81 4.66 -1.70 2.08
N ILE A 82 4.48 -1.82 3.38
CA ILE A 82 4.69 -3.05 4.14
C ILE A 82 3.44 -3.31 4.96
N VAL A 83 2.87 -4.50 4.81
CA VAL A 83 1.78 -4.98 5.65
C VAL A 83 2.27 -6.17 6.44
N LYS A 84 2.12 -6.13 7.76
CA LYS A 84 2.41 -7.25 8.66
C LYS A 84 1.13 -7.66 9.36
N ASN A 85 0.84 -8.95 9.42
CA ASN A 85 -0.26 -9.46 10.26
C ASN A 85 -0.02 -10.92 10.64
N LYS A 86 -0.24 -11.29 11.90
CA LYS A 86 -0.07 -12.68 12.38
C LYS A 86 -0.89 -13.72 11.58
N ASN A 87 -1.92 -13.31 10.88
CA ASN A 87 -2.72 -14.14 9.98
C ASN A 87 -2.39 -13.83 8.51
N SER A 88 -1.88 -14.82 7.77
CA SER A 88 -1.44 -14.67 6.38
C SER A 88 -2.58 -14.26 5.42
N LYS A 89 -3.79 -14.78 5.61
CA LYS A 89 -4.97 -14.41 4.81
C LYS A 89 -5.35 -12.95 5.05
N LYS A 90 -5.37 -12.51 6.31
CA LYS A 90 -5.62 -11.09 6.66
C LYS A 90 -4.50 -10.18 6.13
N CYS A 91 -3.25 -10.60 6.20
CA CYS A 91 -2.10 -9.87 5.63
C CYS A 91 -2.28 -9.65 4.12
N LYS A 92 -2.57 -10.73 3.37
CA LYS A 92 -2.79 -10.68 1.92
C LYS A 92 -3.98 -9.77 1.57
N ASN A 93 -5.11 -9.94 2.24
CA ASN A 93 -6.31 -9.15 1.98
C ASN A 93 -6.06 -7.65 2.24
N MET A 94 -5.36 -7.33 3.34
CA MET A 94 -5.03 -5.96 3.67
C MET A 94 -4.05 -5.35 2.66
N MET A 95 -3.01 -6.09 2.26
CA MET A 95 -2.09 -5.64 1.20
C MET A 95 -2.82 -5.37 -0.11
N GLN A 96 -3.75 -6.25 -0.52
CA GLN A 96 -4.56 -6.02 -1.72
C GLN A 96 -5.41 -4.76 -1.61
N LYS A 97 -6.01 -4.49 -0.44
CA LYS A 97 -6.78 -3.27 -0.20
C LYS A 97 -5.93 -2.02 -0.33
N VAL A 98 -4.76 -2.00 0.33
CA VAL A 98 -3.80 -0.89 0.27
C VAL A 98 -3.30 -0.65 -1.15
N LEU A 99 -2.96 -1.72 -1.89
CA LEU A 99 -2.53 -1.60 -3.28
C LEU A 99 -3.64 -1.07 -4.20
N LYS A 100 -4.90 -1.42 -3.99
CA LYS A 100 -6.00 -0.84 -4.78
C LYS A 100 -6.10 0.66 -4.60
N LEU A 101 -5.92 1.17 -3.37
CA LEU A 101 -5.85 2.60 -3.10
C LEU A 101 -4.64 3.25 -3.76
N TYR A 102 -3.49 2.57 -3.75
CA TYR A 102 -2.31 3.01 -4.48
C TYR A 102 -2.58 3.16 -5.97
N LEU A 103 -3.18 2.15 -6.61
CA LEU A 103 -3.55 2.21 -8.03
C LEU A 103 -4.56 3.32 -8.33
N PHE A 104 -5.52 3.53 -7.44
CA PHE A 104 -6.49 4.61 -7.58
C PHE A 104 -5.84 6.01 -7.48
N SER A 105 -4.75 6.13 -6.71
CA SER A 105 -4.03 7.39 -6.57
C SER A 105 -3.26 7.78 -7.84
N LEU A 106 -2.84 6.79 -8.64
CA LEU A 106 -2.05 7.00 -9.86
C LEU A 106 -2.83 7.80 -10.93
N PRO A 107 -2.14 8.56 -11.78
CA PRO A 107 -2.77 9.25 -12.88
C PRO A 107 -3.38 8.23 -13.85
N LYS A 108 -4.62 8.46 -14.27
CA LYS A 108 -5.21 7.72 -15.39
C LYS A 108 -4.55 8.21 -16.67
N ILE A 109 -3.96 7.30 -17.43
CA ILE A 109 -3.48 7.63 -18.78
C ILE A 109 -4.74 7.83 -19.63
N THR A 110 -5.09 9.09 -19.87
CA THR A 110 -6.15 9.52 -20.80
C THR A 110 -5.64 9.53 -22.22
#